data_AF-A0A133ZTG9-F1
#
_entry.id   AF-A0A133ZTG9-F1
#
_cell.length_a   1.000
_cell.length_b   1.000
_cell.length_c   1.000
_cell.angle_alpha   90.00
_cell.angle_beta   90.00
_cell.angle_gamma   90.00
#
_symmetry.space_group_name_H-M   'P 1'
#
loop_
_entity.id
_entity.type
_entity.pdbx_description
1 polymer ?
#
loop_
_entity_poly.entity_id
_entity_poly.type
_entity_poly.pdbx_seq_one_letter_code
_entity_poly.pdbx_strand_id
1 'polypeptide(L)'
;NYIRRFQGTDVFEQIFINIVNQAIDKKLVGGTEFFTDSTHIKANANKKKFKVEVTTKIKKRKLDLEKEINEEREKIGKKPFEYKEKEELKRQRVNTTDPDSGYYHRDHKEEGFMYLDHRTVDGKNNIIMDCHITPGNVHDSGPYIDRLNQIEKNFGLTPGKVALDSGYYSL
;
A
#
# COMPACT_ATOMS: atom_id res chain seq x y z
N ASN A 1 21.19 7.44 -18.91
CA ASN A 1 21.52 6.98 -17.55
C ASN A 1 20.75 7.81 -16.53
N TYR A 2 19.43 7.62 -16.46
CA TYR A 2 18.55 8.37 -15.55
C TYR A 2 18.65 7.84 -14.12
N ILE A 3 18.75 6.52 -13.98
CA ILE A 3 18.86 5.82 -12.70
C ILE A 3 20.06 6.33 -11.89
N ARG A 4 21.26 6.48 -12.48
CA ARG A 4 22.44 6.96 -11.75
C ARG A 4 22.41 8.46 -11.48
N ARG A 5 21.73 9.25 -12.33
CA ARG A 5 21.74 10.72 -12.24
C ARG A 5 20.78 11.25 -11.17
N PHE A 6 19.63 10.60 -11.02
CA PHE A 6 18.57 11.00 -10.11
C PHE A 6 18.41 10.00 -8.95
N GLN A 7 19.44 9.17 -8.72
CA GLN A 7 19.44 8.24 -7.61
C GLN A 7 19.37 9.01 -6.29
N GLY A 8 18.40 8.67 -5.44
CA GLY A 8 18.23 9.32 -4.14
C GLY A 8 17.60 10.71 -4.18
N THR A 9 17.12 11.16 -5.35
CA THR A 9 16.30 12.39 -5.45
C THR A 9 14.83 12.05 -5.60
N ASP A 10 13.97 13.01 -5.28
CA ASP A 10 12.52 12.97 -5.38
C ASP A 10 11.99 13.66 -6.67
N VAL A 11 12.88 13.93 -7.64
CA VAL A 11 12.56 14.72 -8.84
C VAL A 11 11.39 14.12 -9.63
N PHE A 12 11.30 12.79 -9.74
CA PHE A 12 10.20 12.14 -10.44
C PHE A 12 8.86 12.32 -9.71
N GLU A 13 8.88 12.25 -8.38
CA GLU A 13 7.70 12.49 -7.54
C GLU A 13 7.27 13.96 -7.64
N GLN A 14 8.20 14.91 -7.57
CA GLN A 14 7.90 16.33 -7.74
C GLN A 14 7.28 16.64 -9.11
N ILE A 15 7.84 16.06 -10.19
CA ILE A 15 7.28 16.20 -11.55
C ILE A 15 5.86 15.63 -11.60
N PHE A 16 5.64 14.43 -11.05
CA PHE A 16 4.32 13.81 -10.99
C PHE A 16 3.31 14.69 -10.24
N ILE A 17 3.64 15.12 -9.02
CA ILE A 17 2.79 16.00 -8.20
C ILE A 17 2.46 17.30 -8.95
N ASN A 18 3.46 17.91 -9.59
CA ASN A 18 3.24 19.14 -10.35
C ASN A 18 2.31 18.95 -11.56
N ILE A 19 2.37 17.81 -12.24
CA ILE A 19 1.45 17.48 -13.34
C ILE A 19 0.02 17.29 -12.80
N VAL A 20 -0.13 16.58 -11.68
CA VAL A 20 -1.45 16.38 -11.05
C VAL A 20 -2.04 17.72 -10.57
N ASN A 21 -1.24 18.60 -9.96
CA ASN A 21 -1.69 19.94 -9.58
C ASN A 21 -2.21 20.75 -10.78
N GLN A 22 -1.51 20.71 -11.92
CA GLN A 22 -2.00 21.35 -13.14
C GLN A 22 -3.33 20.75 -13.63
N ALA A 23 -3.55 19.45 -13.45
CA ALA A 23 -4.81 18.80 -13.77
C ALA A 23 -5.93 19.23 -12.80
N ILE A 24 -5.62 19.40 -11.51
CA ILE A 24 -6.54 19.94 -10.51
C ILE A 24 -6.94 21.38 -10.85
N ASP A 25 -5.97 22.24 -11.15
CA ASP A 25 -6.22 23.65 -11.51
C ASP A 25 -7.11 23.78 -12.75
N LYS A 26 -6.92 22.88 -13.72
CA LYS A 26 -7.74 22.79 -14.94
C LYS A 26 -9.08 22.09 -14.73
N LYS A 27 -9.42 21.72 -13.48
CA LYS A 27 -10.66 21.00 -13.10
C LYS A 27 -10.81 19.67 -13.82
N LEU A 28 -9.70 19.04 -14.18
CA LEU A 28 -9.69 17.69 -14.75
C LEU A 28 -9.81 16.63 -13.67
N VAL A 29 -9.41 16.94 -12.43
CA VAL A 29 -9.60 16.08 -11.26
C VAL A 29 -10.91 16.42 -10.56
N GLY A 30 -11.75 15.43 -10.29
CA GLY A 30 -12.99 15.60 -9.52
C GLY A 30 -12.77 15.69 -8.01
N GLY A 31 -11.84 14.90 -7.47
CA GLY A 31 -11.47 14.90 -6.04
C GLY A 31 -12.49 14.26 -5.09
N THR A 32 -13.62 13.76 -5.59
CA THR A 32 -14.72 13.24 -4.76
C THR A 32 -14.81 11.72 -4.73
N GLU A 33 -14.37 11.05 -5.79
CA GLU A 33 -14.48 9.61 -5.97
C GLU A 33 -13.14 9.06 -6.43
N PHE A 34 -12.58 8.11 -5.70
CA PHE A 34 -11.32 7.45 -6.04
C PHE A 34 -11.49 5.96 -6.25
N PHE A 35 -10.76 5.42 -7.21
CA PHE A 35 -10.71 4.00 -7.54
C PHE A 35 -9.28 3.52 -7.32
N THR A 36 -9.11 2.46 -6.53
CA THR A 36 -7.79 1.91 -6.27
C THR A 36 -7.77 0.42 -6.56
N ASP A 37 -6.74 0.01 -7.29
CA ASP A 37 -6.45 -1.38 -7.58
C ASP A 37 -4.94 -1.60 -7.53
N SER A 38 -4.51 -2.85 -7.40
CA SER A 38 -3.11 -3.21 -7.46
C SER A 38 -2.81 -4.18 -8.60
N THR A 39 -1.61 -4.09 -9.17
CA THR A 39 -1.17 -5.01 -10.23
C THR A 39 0.20 -5.58 -9.95
N HIS A 40 0.33 -6.90 -10.09
CA HIS A 40 1.60 -7.59 -9.93
C HIS A 40 2.49 -7.38 -11.16
N ILE A 41 3.72 -6.94 -10.93
CA ILE A 41 4.75 -6.74 -11.95
C ILE A 41 5.88 -7.73 -11.67
N LYS A 42 6.27 -8.55 -12.66
CA LYS A 42 7.37 -9.50 -12.48
C LYS A 42 8.68 -8.76 -12.27
N ALA A 43 9.41 -9.15 -11.23
CA ALA A 43 10.79 -8.73 -11.04
C ALA A 43 11.69 -9.44 -12.06
N ASN A 44 12.77 -8.77 -12.48
CA ASN A 44 13.81 -9.40 -13.29
C ASN A 44 14.76 -10.22 -12.40
N ALA A 45 14.19 -11.24 -11.75
CA ALA A 45 14.86 -12.01 -10.70
C ALA A 45 14.54 -13.50 -10.83
N ASN A 46 15.58 -14.35 -10.75
CA ASN A 46 15.40 -15.79 -10.89
C ASN A 46 14.71 -16.37 -9.64
N LYS A 47 13.56 -17.03 -9.83
CA LYS A 47 12.75 -17.62 -8.74
C LYS A 47 13.46 -18.71 -7.92
N LYS A 48 14.57 -19.27 -8.42
CA LYS A 48 15.40 -20.28 -7.72
C LYS A 48 16.59 -19.68 -6.96
N LYS A 49 16.94 -18.41 -7.18
CA LYS A 49 18.06 -17.74 -6.51
C LYS A 49 17.58 -16.92 -5.31
N PHE A 50 17.42 -17.59 -4.17
CA PHE A 50 16.94 -16.96 -2.95
C PHE A 50 17.62 -17.51 -1.71
N LYS A 51 17.62 -16.71 -0.64
CA LYS A 51 17.87 -17.15 0.73
C LYS A 51 16.55 -17.13 1.50
N VAL A 52 16.45 -17.96 2.53
CA VAL A 52 15.31 -17.93 3.46
C VAL A 52 15.70 -17.05 4.63
N GLU A 53 14.92 -16.00 4.85
CA GLU A 53 15.05 -15.14 6.02
C GLU A 53 13.85 -15.34 6.95
N VAL A 54 14.11 -15.29 8.24
CA VAL A 54 13.07 -15.32 9.28
C VAL A 54 12.96 -13.91 9.82
N THR A 55 11.78 -13.32 9.68
CA THR A 55 11.50 -11.98 10.20
C THR A 55 10.37 -12.07 11.20
N THR A 56 10.52 -11.36 12.31
CA THR A 56 9.43 -11.16 13.27
C THR A 56 8.51 -10.10 12.70
N LYS A 57 7.28 -10.47 12.38
CA LYS A 57 6.25 -9.51 12.00
C LYS A 57 5.38 -9.22 13.22
N ILE A 58 5.39 -7.98 13.69
CA ILE A 58 4.46 -7.51 14.70
C ILE A 58 3.19 -7.08 13.98
N LYS A 59 2.04 -7.62 14.37
CA LYS A 59 0.76 -7.19 13.82
C LYS A 59 0.52 -5.73 14.23
N LYS A 60 0.44 -4.81 13.25
CA LYS A 60 0.16 -3.38 13.50
C LYS A 60 -1.15 -3.27 14.29
N ARG A 61 -1.08 -2.68 15.48
CA ARG A 61 -2.25 -2.47 16.35
C ARG A 61 -3.12 -1.35 15.80
N LYS A 62 -4.43 -1.51 15.91
CA LYS A 62 -5.41 -0.46 15.60
C LYS A 62 -5.81 0.21 16.91
N LEU A 63 -4.90 1.03 17.46
CA LEU A 63 -5.02 1.62 18.80
C LEU A 63 -6.34 2.38 19.00
N ASP A 64 -6.84 3.05 17.97
CA ASP A 64 -8.09 3.81 18.07
C ASP A 64 -9.30 2.88 18.21
N LEU A 65 -9.35 1.78 17.44
CA LEU A 65 -10.37 0.73 17.63
C LEU A 65 -10.27 0.09 19.01
N GLU A 66 -9.06 -0.13 19.51
CA GLU A 66 -8.85 -0.70 20.85
C GLU A 66 -9.37 0.24 21.95
N LYS A 67 -9.21 1.56 21.77
CA LYS A 67 -9.80 2.57 22.67
C LYS A 67 -11.32 2.57 22.57
N GLU A 68 -11.89 2.64 21.36
CA GLU A 68 -13.34 2.64 21.13
C GLU A 68 -14.01 1.40 21.76
N ILE A 69 -13.43 0.21 21.56
CA ILE A 69 -13.93 -1.03 22.17
C ILE A 69 -13.91 -0.94 23.69
N ASN A 70 -12.85 -0.37 24.29
CA ASN A 70 -12.76 -0.26 25.73
C ASN A 70 -13.74 0.77 26.31
N GLU A 71 -13.95 1.90 25.63
CA GLU A 71 -14.98 2.88 26.00
C GLU A 71 -16.39 2.27 25.98
N GLU A 72 -16.71 1.44 24.98
CA GLU A 72 -17.98 0.70 24.94
C GLU A 72 -18.10 -0.34 26.06
N ARG A 73 -17.01 -1.04 26.37
CA ARG A 73 -17.00 -2.02 27.46
C ARG A 73 -17.27 -1.36 28.80
N GLU A 74 -16.69 -0.20 29.06
CA GLU A 74 -16.94 0.58 30.28
C GLU A 74 -18.40 1.02 30.38
N LYS A 75 -19.01 1.49 29.28
CA LYS A 75 -20.44 1.84 29.23
C LYS A 75 -21.35 0.66 29.58
N ILE A 76 -20.97 -0.56 29.22
CA ILE A 76 -21.71 -1.80 29.50
C ILE A 76 -21.29 -2.42 30.85
N GLY A 77 -20.42 -1.74 31.63
CA GLY A 77 -19.94 -2.21 32.94
C GLY A 77 -18.98 -3.42 32.86
N LYS A 78 -18.40 -3.69 31.68
CA LYS A 78 -17.41 -4.74 31.48
C LYS A 78 -16.00 -4.19 31.70
N LYS A 79 -15.11 -5.04 32.21
CA LYS A 79 -13.69 -4.70 32.34
C LYS A 79 -13.05 -4.42 30.97
N PRO A 80 -12.18 -3.40 30.86
CA PRO A 80 -11.37 -3.15 29.67
C PRO A 80 -10.62 -4.40 29.22
N PHE A 81 -10.50 -4.57 27.91
CA PHE A 81 -9.72 -5.63 27.30
C PHE A 81 -8.26 -5.16 27.14
N GLU A 82 -7.33 -6.00 27.58
CA GLU A 82 -5.90 -5.76 27.39
C GLU A 82 -5.42 -6.45 26.11
N TYR A 83 -5.05 -5.65 25.11
CA TYR A 83 -4.51 -6.15 23.85
C TYR A 83 -3.01 -6.42 24.00
N LYS A 84 -2.62 -7.69 23.79
CA LYS A 84 -1.21 -8.11 23.79
C LYS A 84 -0.68 -8.13 22.36
N GLU A 85 0.54 -7.63 22.21
CA GLU A 85 1.26 -7.78 20.96
C GLU A 85 1.52 -9.26 20.68
N LYS A 86 1.20 -9.67 19.46
CA LYS A 86 1.51 -11.01 18.97
C LYS A 86 2.62 -10.87 17.95
N GLU A 87 3.76 -11.45 18.29
CA GLU A 87 4.87 -11.63 17.38
C GLU A 87 4.65 -12.91 16.58
N GLU A 88 4.64 -12.79 15.25
CA GLU A 88 4.60 -13.95 14.37
C GLU A 88 5.93 -14.07 13.63
N LEU A 89 6.58 -15.23 13.76
CA LEU A 89 7.76 -15.57 12.98
C LEU A 89 7.33 -15.93 11.55
N LYS A 90 7.71 -15.09 10.59
CA LYS A 90 7.44 -15.35 9.17
C LYS A 90 8.73 -15.76 8.47
N ARG A 91 8.70 -16.95 7.86
CA ARG A 91 9.74 -17.38 6.92
C ARG A 91 9.43 -16.80 5.55
N GLN A 92 10.39 -16.13 4.95
CA GLN A 92 10.22 -15.49 3.64
C GLN A 92 11.42 -15.76 2.75
N ARG A 93 11.13 -15.95 1.45
CA ARG A 93 12.15 -16.10 0.41
C ARG A 93 12.56 -14.71 -0.03
N VAL A 94 13.84 -14.39 0.11
CA VAL A 94 14.43 -13.11 -0.31
C VAL A 94 15.36 -13.39 -1.47
N ASN A 95 15.13 -12.73 -2.61
CA ASN A 95 15.97 -12.93 -3.78
C ASN A 95 17.38 -12.39 -3.53
N THR A 96 18.40 -13.06 -4.05
CA THR A 96 19.79 -12.60 -3.90
C THR A 96 20.19 -11.53 -4.92
N THR A 97 19.47 -11.43 -6.04
CA THR A 97 19.72 -10.47 -7.12
C THR A 97 18.84 -9.22 -6.96
N ASP A 98 17.59 -9.39 -6.53
CA ASP A 98 16.65 -8.28 -6.30
C ASP A 98 15.95 -8.40 -4.93
N PRO A 99 16.61 -7.99 -3.83
CA PRO A 99 16.09 -8.16 -2.47
C PRO A 99 14.79 -7.40 -2.18
N ASP A 100 14.48 -6.36 -2.96
CA ASP A 100 13.28 -5.52 -2.78
C ASP A 100 12.01 -6.17 -3.37
N SER A 101 12.19 -7.22 -4.18
CA SER A 101 11.07 -8.00 -4.72
C SER A 101 10.49 -8.97 -3.69
N GLY A 102 9.17 -9.17 -3.75
CA GLY A 102 8.44 -10.10 -2.89
C GLY A 102 8.17 -11.43 -3.58
N TYR A 103 8.40 -12.55 -2.90
CA TYR A 103 8.04 -13.87 -3.45
C TYR A 103 6.52 -14.07 -3.40
N TYR A 104 5.89 -14.10 -4.57
CA TYR A 104 4.47 -14.27 -4.77
C TYR A 104 4.14 -15.71 -5.22
N HIS A 105 3.13 -16.30 -4.57
CA HIS A 105 2.59 -17.62 -4.90
C HIS A 105 1.08 -17.61 -4.64
N ARG A 106 0.29 -17.88 -5.68
CA ARG A 106 -1.17 -18.03 -5.60
C ARG A 106 -1.60 -19.13 -6.54
N ASP A 107 -2.54 -19.95 -6.11
CA ASP A 107 -3.08 -21.03 -6.92
C ASP A 107 -3.54 -20.52 -8.28
N HIS A 108 -3.18 -21.26 -9.34
CA HIS A 108 -3.49 -20.95 -10.74
C HIS A 108 -2.87 -19.66 -11.30
N LYS A 109 -1.96 -18.99 -10.57
CA LYS A 109 -1.16 -17.88 -11.08
C LYS A 109 0.32 -18.25 -11.15
N GLU A 110 1.07 -17.48 -11.92
CA GLU A 110 2.50 -17.66 -12.01
C GLU A 110 3.18 -17.31 -10.69
N GLU A 111 4.02 -18.23 -10.21
CA GLU A 111 4.85 -18.02 -9.02
C GLU A 111 6.20 -17.39 -9.37
N GLY A 112 6.65 -16.45 -8.54
CA GLY A 112 7.93 -15.78 -8.74
C GLY A 112 8.14 -14.58 -7.86
N PHE A 113 9.27 -13.91 -8.05
CA PHE A 113 9.55 -12.62 -7.42
C PHE A 113 8.85 -11.51 -8.19
N MET A 114 8.09 -10.68 -7.48
CA MET A 114 7.24 -9.65 -8.07
C MET A 114 7.26 -8.38 -7.23
N TYR A 115 6.80 -7.30 -7.86
CA TYR A 115 6.38 -6.05 -7.24
C TYR A 115 4.87 -5.93 -7.35
N LEU A 116 4.29 -5.12 -6.48
CA LEU A 116 2.89 -4.74 -6.51
C LEU A 116 2.80 -3.23 -6.72
N ASP A 117 2.17 -2.82 -7.81
CA ASP A 117 1.86 -1.43 -8.12
C ASP A 117 0.46 -1.11 -7.61
N HIS A 118 0.37 -0.38 -6.50
CA HIS A 118 -0.88 0.13 -5.94
C HIS A 118 -1.17 1.49 -6.56
N ARG A 119 -2.28 1.59 -7.30
CA ARG A 119 -2.59 2.79 -8.06
C ARG A 119 -3.97 3.31 -7.72
N THR A 120 -4.05 4.61 -7.48
CA THR A 120 -5.32 5.31 -7.26
C THR A 120 -5.58 6.28 -8.40
N VAL A 121 -6.79 6.27 -8.94
CA VAL A 121 -7.25 7.20 -9.98
C VAL A 121 -8.47 7.99 -9.54
N ASP A 122 -8.64 9.17 -10.12
CA ASP A 122 -9.80 10.02 -9.95
C ASP A 122 -11.01 9.53 -10.77
N GLY A 123 -12.23 9.69 -10.24
CA GLY A 123 -13.44 9.24 -10.91
C GLY A 123 -13.90 10.10 -12.09
N LYS A 124 -13.37 11.33 -12.25
CA LYS A 124 -13.84 12.24 -13.30
C LYS A 124 -13.21 11.94 -14.65
N ASN A 125 -11.88 11.83 -14.69
CA ASN A 125 -11.13 11.64 -15.93
C ASN A 125 -10.06 10.54 -15.83
N ASN A 126 -10.10 9.71 -14.77
CA ASN A 126 -9.12 8.64 -14.52
C ASN A 126 -7.67 9.15 -14.41
N ILE A 127 -7.48 10.38 -13.93
CA ILE A 127 -6.15 10.91 -13.63
C ILE A 127 -5.57 10.10 -12.48
N ILE A 128 -4.34 9.61 -12.66
CA ILE A 128 -3.62 8.90 -11.59
C ILE A 128 -3.27 9.90 -10.50
N MET A 129 -3.80 9.66 -9.30
CA MET A 129 -3.60 10.49 -8.11
C MET A 129 -2.45 9.98 -7.25
N ASP A 130 -2.23 8.66 -7.24
CA ASP A 130 -1.16 8.02 -6.48
C ASP A 130 -0.68 6.74 -7.17
N CYS A 131 0.60 6.44 -7.01
CA CYS A 131 1.27 5.26 -7.50
C CYS A 131 2.32 4.83 -6.47
N HIS A 132 2.16 3.64 -5.91
CA HIS A 132 3.04 3.15 -4.86
C HIS A 132 3.46 1.72 -5.12
N ILE A 133 4.77 1.49 -5.16
CA ILE A 133 5.34 0.17 -5.39
C ILE A 133 5.71 -0.49 -4.08
N THR A 134 5.26 -1.73 -3.87
CA THR A 134 5.68 -2.58 -2.75
C THR A 134 6.23 -3.92 -3.25
N PRO A 135 6.90 -4.71 -2.39
CA PRO A 135 7.17 -6.11 -2.69
C PRO A 135 5.86 -6.87 -2.99
N GLY A 136 5.90 -7.83 -3.93
CA GLY A 136 4.72 -8.60 -4.38
C GLY A 136 4.12 -9.57 -3.34
N ASN A 137 4.71 -9.67 -2.15
CA ASN A 137 4.18 -10.45 -1.01
C ASN A 137 3.50 -9.56 0.05
N VAL A 138 3.33 -8.27 -0.25
CA VAL A 138 2.53 -7.32 0.55
C VAL A 138 1.06 -7.46 0.16
N HIS A 139 0.18 -7.39 1.15
CA HIS A 139 -1.26 -7.44 0.94
C HIS A 139 -1.79 -6.07 0.50
N ASP A 140 -2.73 -6.05 -0.43
CA ASP A 140 -3.35 -4.88 -1.06
C ASP A 140 -3.86 -3.85 -0.05
N SER A 141 -4.58 -4.31 0.96
CA SER A 141 -5.11 -3.44 2.03
C SER A 141 -4.02 -2.79 2.90
N GLY A 142 -2.80 -3.33 2.89
CA GLY A 142 -1.73 -2.94 3.80
C GLY A 142 -1.34 -1.45 3.70
N PRO A 143 -0.93 -0.98 2.51
CA PRO A 143 -0.53 0.43 2.32
C PRO A 143 -1.71 1.39 2.11
N TYR A 144 -2.91 0.89 1.82
CA TYR A 144 -4.00 1.70 1.25
C TYR A 144 -4.36 2.96 2.05
N ILE A 145 -4.56 2.85 3.37
CA ILE A 145 -4.86 4.02 4.22
C ILE A 145 -3.72 5.04 4.17
N ASP A 146 -2.48 4.56 4.22
CA ASP A 146 -1.29 5.42 4.11
C ASP A 146 -1.16 6.04 2.70
N ARG A 147 -1.85 5.51 1.67
CA ARG A 147 -1.94 6.11 0.32
C ARG A 147 -3.01 7.18 0.23
N LEU A 148 -4.18 6.96 0.83
CA LEU A 148 -5.19 8.02 0.95
C LEU A 148 -4.64 9.24 1.69
N ASN A 149 -3.95 9.02 2.81
CA ASN A 149 -3.31 10.09 3.57
C ASN A 149 -2.24 10.82 2.73
N GLN A 150 -1.54 10.11 1.85
CA GLN A 150 -0.54 10.73 0.97
C GLN A 150 -1.19 11.63 -0.10
N ILE A 151 -2.34 11.21 -0.67
CA ILE A 151 -3.12 12.03 -1.60
C ILE A 151 -3.62 13.29 -0.89
N GLU A 152 -4.17 13.16 0.32
CA GLU A 152 -4.60 14.29 1.13
C GLU A 152 -3.44 15.25 1.42
N LYS A 153 -2.28 14.72 1.82
CA LYS A 153 -1.09 15.52 2.09
C LYS A 153 -0.57 16.25 0.83
N ASN A 154 -0.57 15.59 -0.32
CA ASN A 154 0.00 16.14 -1.54
C ASN A 154 -0.93 17.15 -2.24
N PHE A 155 -2.23 16.94 -2.17
CA PHE A 155 -3.22 17.67 -2.99
C PHE A 155 -4.34 18.33 -2.18
N GLY A 156 -4.42 18.10 -0.87
CA GLY A 156 -5.52 18.61 -0.03
C GLY A 156 -6.88 17.99 -0.36
N LEU A 157 -6.89 16.81 -0.98
CA LEU A 157 -8.11 16.14 -1.43
C LEU A 157 -8.46 14.96 -0.53
N THR A 158 -9.66 14.98 0.04
CA THR A 158 -10.26 13.86 0.76
C THR A 158 -11.45 13.35 -0.04
N PRO A 159 -11.43 12.10 -0.55
CA PRO A 159 -12.54 11.58 -1.34
C PRO A 159 -13.76 11.35 -0.45
N GLY A 160 -14.95 11.65 -0.97
CA GLY A 160 -16.22 11.29 -0.33
C GLY A 160 -16.60 9.82 -0.55
N LYS A 161 -16.05 9.18 -1.59
CA LYS A 161 -16.26 7.76 -1.89
C LYS A 161 -14.98 7.12 -2.40
N VAL A 162 -14.79 5.86 -2.05
CA VAL A 162 -13.71 5.03 -2.58
C VAL A 162 -14.26 3.72 -3.10
N ALA A 163 -13.73 3.24 -4.22
CA ALA A 163 -14.07 1.97 -4.83
C ALA A 163 -12.82 1.08 -4.88
N LEU A 164 -12.94 -0.12 -4.33
CA LEU A 164 -11.85 -1.05 -4.10
C LEU A 164 -12.24 -2.45 -4.52
N ASP A 165 -11.25 -3.24 -4.93
CA ASP A 165 -11.43 -4.66 -5.19
C ASP A 165 -11.58 -5.46 -3.88
N SER A 166 -11.94 -6.75 -4.02
CA SER A 166 -12.11 -7.64 -2.85
C SER A 166 -10.81 -7.88 -2.06
N GLY A 167 -9.64 -7.66 -2.66
CA GLY A 167 -8.34 -7.72 -1.99
C GLY A 167 -8.18 -6.66 -0.89
N TYR A 168 -8.96 -5.59 -0.92
CA TYR A 168 -8.96 -4.56 0.13
C TYR A 168 -9.93 -4.86 1.29
N TYR A 169 -10.62 -6.01 1.31
CA TYR A 169 -11.65 -6.31 2.32
C TYR A 169 -11.15 -6.27 3.78
N SER A 170 -9.84 -6.47 4.02
CA SER A 170 -9.26 -6.49 5.36
C SER A 170 -8.81 -5.13 5.91
N LEU A 171 -9.34 -4.03 5.37
CA LEU A 171 -9.01 -2.67 5.81
C LEU A 171 -9.32 -2.39 7.28
#